data_AF-A0A1E3VIF5-F1
#
_entry.id   AF-A0A1E3VIF5-F1
#
_cell.length_a   1.000
_cell.length_b   1.000
_cell.length_c   1.000
_cell.angle_alpha   90.00
_cell.angle_beta   90.00
_cell.angle_gamma   90.00
#
_symmetry.space_group_name_H-M   'P 1'
#
loop_
_entity.id
_entity.type
_entity.pdbx_description
1 polymer ?
#
loop_
_entity_poly.entity_id
_entity_poly.type
_entity_poly.pdbx_seq_one_letter_code
_entity_poly.pdbx_strand_id
1 'polypeptide(L)'
;MYYLSAYQAGQFGYVHTLATATEWDAWLVRVIPNVLDSDVRSRLRSNLKHILVGMEMKAGLITPHATRGAGNASVLFEPYYTMMIFEFCVGAFSVCEGLGTAFRLRDVGNNGANAPRIAPNHWIASLVAVADPNGNLDLEAKVRGIKSVRDKMHQDRLGARQEIDWHAFSYDDAFLPAKSAILALLQIAPHHVPPATNLTA
;
A
#
# COMPACT_ATOMS: atom_id res chain seq x y z
N MET A 1 -13.62 -25.64 -8.34
CA MET A 1 -14.06 -24.79 -9.47
C MET A 1 -14.49 -23.47 -8.86
N TYR A 2 -13.66 -22.43 -8.96
CA TYR A 2 -13.90 -21.13 -8.31
C TYR A 2 -14.51 -20.17 -9.33
N TYR A 3 -15.67 -19.62 -9.00
CA TYR A 3 -16.44 -18.81 -9.91
C TYR A 3 -16.31 -17.34 -9.52
N LEU A 4 -15.32 -16.63 -10.08
CA LEU A 4 -15.45 -15.18 -10.26
C LEU A 4 -16.71 -14.83 -11.08
N SER A 5 -17.27 -15.81 -11.81
CA SER A 5 -18.43 -15.70 -12.70
C SER A 5 -19.78 -16.18 -12.13
N ALA A 6 -19.86 -16.71 -10.90
CA ALA A 6 -21.11 -17.21 -10.30
C ALA A 6 -21.63 -16.33 -9.16
N TYR A 7 -20.96 -15.20 -8.92
CA TYR A 7 -21.54 -14.17 -8.09
C TYR A 7 -22.66 -13.47 -8.88
N GLN A 8 -23.89 -13.65 -8.41
CA GLN A 8 -25.02 -12.83 -8.87
C GLN A 8 -24.71 -11.37 -8.56
N ALA A 9 -24.93 -10.50 -9.55
CA ALA A 9 -24.78 -9.06 -9.36
C ALA A 9 -25.57 -8.60 -8.13
N GLY A 10 -24.86 -8.03 -7.14
CA GLY A 10 -25.48 -7.43 -5.95
C GLY A 10 -25.45 -8.25 -4.65
N GLN A 11 -24.84 -9.44 -4.60
CA GLN A 11 -24.76 -10.25 -3.37
C GLN A 11 -23.33 -10.67 -2.99
N PHE A 12 -22.43 -9.71 -2.82
CA PHE A 12 -21.00 -9.91 -2.50
C PHE A 12 -20.16 -10.29 -3.75
N GLY A 13 -18.93 -9.80 -3.84
CA GLY A 13 -18.11 -9.84 -5.06
C GLY A 13 -18.03 -8.48 -5.78
N TYR A 14 -16.80 -8.02 -6.06
CA TYR A 14 -16.44 -6.78 -6.77
C TYR A 14 -17.46 -5.63 -6.63
N VAL A 15 -17.78 -5.24 -5.40
CA VAL A 15 -18.92 -4.34 -5.12
C VAL A 15 -18.56 -2.86 -5.38
N HIS A 16 -17.29 -2.54 -5.58
CA HIS A 16 -16.86 -1.15 -5.68
C HIS A 16 -16.16 -0.86 -7.00
N THR A 17 -16.63 0.20 -7.65
CA THR A 17 -15.98 0.85 -8.80
C THR A 17 -14.51 1.08 -8.46
N LEU A 18 -13.58 0.51 -9.25
CA LEU A 18 -12.17 0.81 -9.06
C LEU A 18 -11.89 2.23 -9.56
N ALA A 19 -11.16 3.01 -8.79
CA ALA A 19 -10.52 4.20 -9.30
C ALA A 19 -9.50 3.80 -10.37
N THR A 20 -9.54 4.52 -11.47
CA THR A 20 -8.58 4.42 -12.57
C THR A 20 -7.23 5.03 -12.17
N ALA A 21 -6.18 4.68 -12.90
CA ALA A 21 -4.86 5.29 -12.70
C ALA A 21 -4.88 6.82 -12.92
N THR A 22 -5.80 7.32 -13.74
CA THR A 22 -5.99 8.75 -14.01
C THR A 22 -6.60 9.47 -12.80
N GLU A 23 -7.55 8.84 -12.11
CA GLU A 23 -8.18 9.43 -10.92
C GLU A 23 -7.17 9.60 -9.76
N TRP A 24 -6.21 8.69 -9.65
CA TRP A 24 -5.11 8.81 -8.68
C TRP A 24 -4.11 9.93 -8.97
N ASP A 25 -4.08 10.48 -10.20
CA ASP A 25 -3.11 11.50 -10.59
C ASP A 25 -3.30 12.79 -9.80
N ALA A 26 -4.55 13.19 -9.51
CA ALA A 26 -4.86 14.40 -8.77
C ALA A 26 -4.26 14.40 -7.36
N TRP A 27 -4.39 13.29 -6.64
CA TRP A 27 -3.77 13.12 -5.32
C TRP A 27 -2.24 13.11 -5.40
N LEU A 28 -1.67 12.38 -6.35
CA LEU A 28 -0.21 12.28 -6.51
C LEU A 28 0.45 13.61 -6.89
N VAL A 29 -0.18 14.41 -7.76
CA VAL A 29 0.29 15.76 -8.10
C VAL A 29 0.33 16.66 -6.87
N ARG A 30 -0.63 16.49 -5.95
CA ARG A 30 -0.71 17.30 -4.73
C ARG A 30 0.31 16.87 -3.67
N VAL A 31 0.56 15.58 -3.56
CA VAL A 31 1.42 15.00 -2.50
C VAL A 31 2.90 14.97 -2.88
N ILE A 32 3.23 14.75 -4.16
CA ILE A 32 4.63 14.73 -4.61
C ILE A 32 5.19 16.17 -4.59
N PRO A 33 6.32 16.43 -3.88
CA PRO A 33 6.88 17.77 -3.81
C PRO A 33 7.24 18.34 -5.18
N ASN A 34 6.79 19.57 -5.44
CA ASN A 34 7.05 20.27 -6.70
C ASN A 34 8.52 20.70 -6.87
N VAL A 35 9.32 20.68 -5.80
CA VAL A 35 10.76 21.02 -5.84
C VAL A 35 11.62 19.93 -6.49
N LEU A 36 11.07 18.71 -6.67
CA LEU A 36 11.77 17.64 -7.35
C LEU A 36 11.87 17.91 -8.85
N ASP A 37 12.90 17.35 -9.45
CA ASP A 37 13.11 17.37 -10.90
C ASP A 37 11.87 16.83 -11.64
N SER A 38 11.54 17.44 -12.78
CA SER A 38 10.30 17.13 -13.52
C SER A 38 10.21 15.66 -13.93
N ASP A 39 11.33 15.06 -14.35
CA ASP A 39 11.37 13.68 -14.80
C ASP A 39 11.31 12.71 -13.62
N VAL A 40 11.94 13.08 -12.50
CA VAL A 40 11.81 12.33 -11.22
C VAL A 40 10.35 12.30 -10.77
N ARG A 41 9.66 13.46 -10.76
CA ARG A 41 8.22 13.52 -10.41
C ARG A 41 7.37 12.70 -11.36
N SER A 42 7.61 12.83 -12.67
CA SER A 42 6.85 12.12 -13.71
C SER A 42 6.95 10.60 -13.53
N ARG A 43 8.17 10.08 -13.36
CA ARG A 43 8.41 8.65 -13.11
C ARG A 43 7.80 8.18 -11.80
N LEU A 44 7.99 8.93 -10.71
CA LEU A 44 7.42 8.58 -9.41
C LEU A 44 5.89 8.51 -9.48
N ARG A 45 5.25 9.54 -10.03
CA ARG A 45 3.79 9.59 -10.22
C ARG A 45 3.29 8.43 -11.08
N SER A 46 3.97 8.14 -12.18
CA SER A 46 3.60 7.02 -13.06
C SER A 46 3.70 5.68 -12.36
N ASN A 47 4.72 5.45 -11.53
CA ASN A 47 4.87 4.21 -10.79
C ASN A 47 3.82 4.09 -9.68
N LEU A 48 3.65 5.14 -8.88
CA LEU A 48 2.75 5.12 -7.73
C LEU A 48 1.28 4.95 -8.13
N LYS A 49 0.81 5.56 -9.23
CA LYS A 49 -0.59 5.37 -9.66
C LYS A 49 -0.91 3.92 -9.99
N HIS A 50 0.01 3.18 -10.62
CA HIS A 50 -0.21 1.77 -10.94
C HIS A 50 -0.17 0.89 -9.69
N ILE A 51 0.72 1.20 -8.74
CA ILE A 51 0.76 0.52 -7.45
C ILE A 51 -0.54 0.75 -6.67
N LEU A 52 -1.03 1.99 -6.59
CA LEU A 52 -2.27 2.33 -5.89
C LEU A 52 -3.49 1.61 -6.48
N VAL A 53 -3.65 1.61 -7.80
CA VAL A 53 -4.74 0.84 -8.46
C VAL A 53 -4.62 -0.66 -8.16
N GLY A 54 -3.41 -1.22 -8.22
CA GLY A 54 -3.17 -2.61 -7.90
C GLY A 54 -3.44 -2.96 -6.43
N MET A 55 -3.21 -2.03 -5.51
CA MET A 55 -3.54 -2.17 -4.09
C MET A 55 -5.03 -2.04 -3.83
N GLU A 56 -5.69 -1.10 -4.49
CA GLU A 56 -7.13 -0.87 -4.38
C GLU A 56 -7.92 -2.11 -4.77
N MET A 57 -7.57 -2.70 -5.92
CA MET A 57 -8.14 -3.97 -6.38
C MET A 57 -7.99 -5.07 -5.31
N LYS A 58 -6.80 -5.20 -4.71
CA LYS A 58 -6.56 -6.18 -3.63
C LYS A 58 -7.39 -5.87 -2.40
N ALA A 59 -7.48 -4.61 -1.97
CA ALA A 59 -8.28 -4.22 -0.81
C ALA A 59 -9.77 -4.56 -1.00
N GLY A 60 -10.29 -4.36 -2.21
CA GLY A 60 -11.66 -4.69 -2.60
C GLY A 60 -11.97 -6.20 -2.62
N LEU A 61 -10.94 -7.06 -2.63
CA LEU A 61 -11.09 -8.52 -2.54
C LEU A 61 -10.79 -9.06 -1.14
N ILE A 62 -9.72 -8.55 -0.51
CA ILE A 62 -9.28 -8.95 0.84
C ILE A 62 -10.35 -8.59 1.87
N THR A 63 -10.87 -7.35 1.85
CA THR A 63 -11.78 -6.88 2.91
C THR A 63 -13.09 -7.69 2.93
N PRO A 64 -13.80 -7.90 1.80
CA PRO A 64 -15.01 -8.71 1.81
C PRO A 64 -14.75 -10.20 2.11
N HIS A 65 -13.58 -10.71 1.71
CA HIS A 65 -13.19 -12.06 2.08
C HIS A 65 -13.01 -12.18 3.60
N ALA A 66 -12.26 -11.28 4.23
CA ALA A 66 -11.94 -11.32 5.65
C ALA A 66 -13.15 -11.10 6.56
N THR A 67 -14.05 -10.19 6.16
CA THR A 67 -15.20 -9.75 6.97
C THR A 67 -16.47 -10.56 6.71
N ARG A 68 -16.38 -11.65 5.93
CA ARG A 68 -17.51 -12.53 5.65
C ARG A 68 -18.06 -13.10 6.96
N GLY A 69 -19.38 -12.99 7.17
CA GLY A 69 -20.05 -13.62 8.31
C GLY A 69 -19.85 -15.15 8.31
N ALA A 70 -19.88 -15.75 9.50
CA ALA A 70 -19.77 -17.21 9.65
C ALA A 70 -20.84 -17.93 8.81
N GLY A 71 -20.43 -18.92 8.03
CA GLY A 71 -21.32 -19.68 7.13
C GLY A 71 -21.43 -19.12 5.70
N ASN A 72 -20.85 -17.95 5.42
CA ASN A 72 -20.79 -17.43 4.04
C ASN A 72 -19.65 -18.08 3.23
N ALA A 73 -19.89 -18.27 1.93
CA ALA A 73 -18.91 -18.85 1.03
C ALA A 73 -17.66 -17.97 0.93
N SER A 74 -16.48 -18.60 0.93
CA SER A 74 -15.21 -17.90 0.71
C SER A 74 -15.18 -17.26 -0.70
N VAL A 75 -14.86 -15.97 -0.75
CA VAL A 75 -14.70 -15.21 -2.01
C VAL A 75 -13.39 -15.57 -2.73
N LEU A 76 -12.39 -16.04 -1.98
CA LEU A 76 -11.04 -16.33 -2.47
C LEU A 76 -10.61 -17.71 -1.96
N PHE A 77 -9.71 -18.34 -2.72
CA PHE A 77 -8.97 -19.51 -2.24
C PHE A 77 -7.96 -19.07 -1.18
N GLU A 78 -7.94 -19.73 -0.01
CA GLU A 78 -7.19 -19.28 1.17
C GLU A 78 -5.69 -19.02 0.92
N PRO A 79 -4.92 -19.89 0.24
CA PRO A 79 -3.52 -19.57 -0.10
C PRO A 79 -3.37 -18.33 -0.98
N TYR A 80 -4.32 -18.10 -1.90
CA TYR A 80 -4.29 -16.91 -2.75
C TYR A 80 -4.64 -15.64 -1.96
N TYR A 81 -5.53 -15.75 -0.98
CA TYR A 81 -5.84 -14.67 -0.05
C TYR A 81 -4.59 -14.25 0.77
N THR A 82 -3.86 -15.22 1.33
CA THR A 82 -2.58 -14.98 2.03
C THR A 82 -1.55 -14.28 1.12
N MET A 83 -1.41 -14.77 -0.12
CA MET A 83 -0.52 -14.15 -1.11
C MET A 83 -0.93 -12.72 -1.45
N MET A 84 -2.23 -12.47 -1.59
CA MET A 84 -2.75 -11.13 -1.89
C MET A 84 -2.47 -10.14 -0.76
N ILE A 85 -2.54 -10.57 0.50
CA ILE A 85 -2.14 -9.76 1.65
C ILE A 85 -0.65 -9.41 1.60
N PHE A 86 0.20 -10.40 1.31
CA PHE A 86 1.63 -10.16 1.14
C PHE A 86 1.88 -9.12 0.04
N GLU A 87 1.28 -9.28 -1.14
CA GLU A 87 1.45 -8.35 -2.25
C GLU A 87 0.92 -6.95 -1.92
N PHE A 88 -0.17 -6.84 -1.15
CA PHE A 88 -0.66 -5.57 -0.65
C PHE A 88 0.39 -4.90 0.25
N CYS A 89 1.04 -5.65 1.15
CA CYS A 89 2.12 -5.14 1.99
C CYS A 89 3.32 -4.66 1.16
N VAL A 90 3.71 -5.40 0.11
CA VAL A 90 4.76 -4.98 -0.82
C VAL A 90 4.39 -3.64 -1.47
N GLY A 91 3.17 -3.51 -1.98
CA GLY A 91 2.67 -2.26 -2.57
C GLY A 91 2.66 -1.11 -1.56
N ALA A 92 2.17 -1.36 -0.35
CA ALA A 92 2.11 -0.36 0.71
C ALA A 92 3.51 0.16 1.09
N PHE A 93 4.48 -0.74 1.19
CA PHE A 93 5.88 -0.38 1.39
C PHE A 93 6.40 0.51 0.26
N SER A 94 6.15 0.13 -1.01
CA SER A 94 6.63 0.90 -2.17
C SER A 94 6.02 2.30 -2.24
N VAL A 95 4.76 2.48 -1.85
CA VAL A 95 4.13 3.82 -1.73
C VAL A 95 4.81 4.64 -0.63
N CYS A 96 4.99 4.05 0.56
CA CYS A 96 5.66 4.70 1.69
C CYS A 96 7.10 5.10 1.34
N GLU A 97 7.87 4.20 0.72
CA GLU A 97 9.25 4.45 0.31
C GLU A 97 9.34 5.54 -0.76
N GLY A 98 8.48 5.48 -1.79
CA GLY A 98 8.46 6.46 -2.87
C GLY A 98 8.16 7.88 -2.37
N LEU A 99 7.10 8.03 -1.55
CA LEU A 99 6.72 9.32 -0.98
C LEU A 99 7.70 9.79 0.09
N GLY A 100 8.15 8.90 0.98
CA GLY A 100 9.13 9.25 2.01
C GLY A 100 10.46 9.71 1.40
N THR A 101 10.91 9.05 0.32
CA THR A 101 12.11 9.45 -0.43
C THR A 101 11.91 10.83 -1.04
N ALA A 102 10.75 11.09 -1.64
CA ALA A 102 10.40 12.38 -2.21
C ALA A 102 10.39 13.51 -1.16
N PHE A 103 9.83 13.26 0.03
CA PHE A 103 9.87 14.20 1.15
C PHE A 103 11.28 14.42 1.66
N ARG A 104 12.07 13.34 1.82
CA ARG A 104 13.46 13.47 2.26
C ARG A 104 14.29 14.32 1.30
N LEU A 105 14.12 14.12 0.00
CA LEU A 105 14.78 14.91 -1.04
C LEU A 105 14.44 16.41 -0.92
N ARG A 106 13.15 16.74 -0.77
CA ARG A 106 12.70 18.11 -0.48
C ARG A 106 13.39 18.67 0.77
N ASP A 107 13.39 17.91 1.86
CA ASP A 107 13.89 18.38 3.17
C ASP A 107 15.40 18.70 3.16
N VAL A 108 16.17 18.09 2.26
CA VAL A 108 17.61 18.36 2.09
C VAL A 108 17.95 19.25 0.89
N GLY A 109 16.93 19.82 0.24
CA GLY A 109 17.13 20.68 -0.94
C GLY A 109 17.73 19.94 -2.15
N ASN A 110 17.51 18.63 -2.26
CA ASN A 110 17.95 17.82 -3.40
C ASN A 110 16.76 17.51 -4.31
N ASN A 111 16.88 17.75 -5.61
CA ASN A 111 15.78 17.53 -6.57
C ASN A 111 15.67 16.07 -7.07
N GLY A 112 16.59 15.19 -6.66
CA GLY A 112 16.61 13.76 -7.01
C GLY A 112 17.25 13.40 -8.36
N ALA A 113 17.70 14.38 -9.15
CA ALA A 113 18.20 14.14 -10.52
C ALA A 113 19.43 13.21 -10.55
N ASN A 114 20.30 13.30 -9.54
CA ASN A 114 21.50 12.46 -9.41
C ASN A 114 21.23 11.08 -8.80
N ALA A 115 19.96 10.67 -8.69
CA ALA A 115 19.52 9.37 -8.16
C ALA A 115 20.20 8.96 -6.83
N PRO A 116 20.24 9.82 -5.79
CA PRO A 116 20.89 9.47 -4.55
C PRO A 116 20.16 8.31 -3.87
N ARG A 117 20.93 7.36 -3.32
CA ARG A 117 20.35 6.32 -2.46
C ARG A 117 19.96 6.91 -1.11
N ILE A 118 18.71 6.73 -0.70
CA ILE A 118 18.21 7.20 0.60
C ILE A 118 18.00 6.00 1.52
N ALA A 119 18.64 6.03 2.69
CA ALA A 119 18.50 4.97 3.69
C ALA A 119 17.09 4.96 4.32
N PRO A 120 16.54 3.79 4.69
CA PRO A 120 15.21 3.67 5.29
C PRO A 120 14.92 4.63 6.43
N ASN A 121 15.83 4.74 7.40
CA ASN A 121 15.60 5.62 8.55
C ASN A 121 15.42 7.10 8.15
N HIS A 122 16.07 7.55 7.08
CA HIS A 122 15.96 8.95 6.64
C HIS A 122 14.62 9.21 5.94
N TRP A 123 14.19 8.32 5.05
CA TRP A 123 12.93 8.53 4.34
C TRP A 123 11.72 8.25 5.23
N ILE A 124 11.81 7.28 6.17
CA ILE A 124 10.74 7.00 7.13
C ILE A 124 10.50 8.22 8.03
N ALA A 125 11.57 8.82 8.57
CA ALA A 125 11.45 10.02 9.41
C ALA A 125 10.77 11.17 8.65
N SER A 126 11.13 11.37 7.37
CA SER A 126 10.53 12.43 6.53
C SER A 126 9.07 12.13 6.18
N LEU A 127 8.72 10.86 5.99
CA LEU A 127 7.34 10.41 5.78
C LEU A 127 6.46 10.69 7.00
N VAL A 128 6.93 10.30 8.19
CA VAL A 128 6.21 10.49 9.46
C VAL A 128 6.02 11.97 9.76
N ALA A 129 7.06 12.80 9.58
CA ALA A 129 6.96 14.24 9.80
C ALA A 129 5.88 14.91 8.93
N VAL A 130 5.56 14.35 7.76
CA VAL A 130 4.53 14.88 6.85
C VAL A 130 3.15 14.29 7.13
N ALA A 131 3.05 12.97 7.30
CA ALA A 131 1.78 12.25 7.32
C ALA A 131 1.24 11.94 8.73
N ASP A 132 2.10 11.96 9.74
CA ASP A 132 1.75 11.72 11.14
C ASP A 132 2.58 12.63 12.08
N PRO A 133 2.51 13.97 11.93
CA PRO A 133 3.37 14.89 12.67
C PRO A 133 3.17 14.85 14.18
N ASN A 134 2.00 14.39 14.64
CA ASN A 134 1.66 14.27 16.06
C ASN A 134 1.89 12.85 16.61
N GLY A 135 2.25 11.87 15.78
CA GLY A 135 2.44 10.48 16.19
C GLY A 135 1.15 9.73 16.58
N ASN A 136 -0.02 10.29 16.29
CA ASN A 136 -1.31 9.71 16.69
C ASN A 136 -1.69 8.49 15.86
N LEU A 137 -1.09 8.36 14.67
CA LEU A 137 -1.40 7.28 13.74
C LEU A 137 -0.38 6.14 13.82
N ASP A 138 0.64 6.23 14.68
CA ASP A 138 1.70 5.24 14.83
C ASP A 138 2.29 4.80 13.47
N LEU A 139 2.47 5.77 12.57
CA LEU A 139 2.83 5.49 11.18
C LEU A 139 4.21 4.83 11.08
N GLU A 140 5.16 5.23 11.93
CA GLU A 140 6.50 4.65 11.91
C GLU A 140 6.47 3.14 12.18
N ALA A 141 5.80 2.70 13.25
CA ALA A 141 5.74 1.29 13.59
C ALA A 141 5.03 0.49 12.50
N LYS A 142 3.94 1.02 11.93
CA LYS A 142 3.23 0.41 10.80
C LYS A 142 4.16 0.22 9.60
N VAL A 143 4.89 1.25 9.17
CA VAL A 143 5.83 1.17 8.03
C VAL A 143 6.94 0.15 8.29
N ARG A 144 7.48 0.10 9.52
CA ARG A 144 8.48 -0.90 9.91
C ARG A 144 7.90 -2.31 9.92
N GLY A 145 6.66 -2.49 10.37
CA GLY A 145 5.92 -3.75 10.31
C GLY A 145 5.73 -4.24 8.87
N ILE A 146 5.27 -3.38 7.97
CA ILE A 146 5.10 -3.69 6.54
C ILE A 146 6.44 -4.12 5.93
N LYS A 147 7.54 -3.41 6.24
CA LYS A 147 8.88 -3.80 5.79
C LYS A 147 9.25 -5.20 6.28
N SER A 148 8.98 -5.51 7.55
CA SER A 148 9.22 -6.85 8.09
C SER A 148 8.44 -7.91 7.34
N VAL A 149 7.14 -7.70 7.09
CA VAL A 149 6.29 -8.63 6.32
C VAL A 149 6.83 -8.84 4.90
N ARG A 150 7.18 -7.77 4.18
CA ARG A 150 7.80 -7.83 2.84
C ARG A 150 9.04 -8.74 2.83
N ASP A 151 9.86 -8.66 3.87
CA ASP A 151 11.12 -9.40 3.97
C ASP A 151 10.91 -10.91 4.27
N LYS A 152 9.70 -11.34 4.64
CA LYS A 152 9.41 -12.74 5.04
C LYS A 152 9.33 -13.74 3.88
N MET A 153 9.29 -13.32 2.62
CA MET A 153 9.15 -14.25 1.48
C MET A 153 10.47 -14.58 0.73
N HIS A 154 11.60 -13.95 1.07
CA HIS A 154 12.88 -14.12 0.37
C HIS A 154 13.53 -15.52 0.52
N GLN A 155 13.77 -16.23 -0.58
CA GLN A 155 14.37 -17.58 -0.58
C GLN A 155 15.91 -17.61 -0.68
N ASP A 156 16.58 -16.48 -0.40
CA ASP A 156 18.01 -16.27 -0.66
C ASP A 156 18.96 -16.94 0.34
N ARG A 157 18.44 -17.58 1.41
CA ARG A 157 19.22 -18.24 2.47
C ARG A 157 18.63 -19.59 2.92
N LEU A 158 18.44 -20.51 1.97
CA LEU A 158 17.75 -21.79 2.17
C LEU A 158 18.23 -22.61 3.39
N GLY A 159 19.54 -22.70 3.62
CA GLY A 159 20.09 -23.48 4.74
C GLY A 159 19.91 -22.87 6.13
N ALA A 160 19.57 -21.58 6.22
CA ALA A 160 19.38 -20.86 7.48
C ALA A 160 17.90 -20.60 7.80
N ARG A 161 16.99 -21.08 6.96
CA ARG A 161 15.58 -20.75 7.04
C ARG A 161 14.78 -21.84 7.72
N GLN A 162 13.90 -21.43 8.63
CA GLN A 162 12.72 -22.20 8.98
C GLN A 162 11.65 -22.02 7.89
N GLU A 163 10.59 -22.82 7.92
CA GLU A 163 9.45 -22.71 7.02
C GLU A 163 8.91 -21.26 6.98
N ILE A 164 8.31 -20.85 5.85
CA ILE A 164 7.63 -19.55 5.79
C ILE A 164 6.48 -19.60 6.79
N ASP A 165 6.50 -18.69 7.76
CA ASP A 165 5.36 -18.45 8.63
C ASP A 165 4.25 -17.78 7.83
N TRP A 166 3.37 -18.59 7.24
CA TRP A 166 2.25 -18.12 6.45
C TRP A 166 1.19 -17.40 7.30
N HIS A 167 1.17 -17.62 8.62
CA HIS A 167 0.27 -16.91 9.54
C HIS A 167 0.68 -15.45 9.73
N ALA A 168 1.96 -15.13 9.50
CA ALA A 168 2.45 -13.78 9.51
C ALA A 168 1.92 -12.88 8.36
N PHE A 169 1.15 -13.42 7.43
CA PHE A 169 0.43 -12.69 6.38
C PHE A 169 -1.10 -12.69 6.64
N SER A 170 -1.50 -12.56 7.90
CA SER A 170 -2.91 -12.53 8.32
C SER A 170 -3.58 -11.18 8.01
N TYR A 171 -4.91 -11.18 8.07
CA TYR A 171 -5.69 -9.95 7.95
C TYR A 171 -5.33 -8.93 9.02
N ASP A 172 -5.34 -9.36 10.28
CA ASP A 172 -5.20 -8.48 11.44
C ASP A 172 -3.76 -8.00 11.63
N ASP A 173 -2.77 -8.86 11.40
CA ASP A 173 -1.37 -8.55 11.71
C ASP A 173 -0.60 -7.96 10.53
N ALA A 174 -1.06 -8.20 9.29
CA ALA A 174 -0.38 -7.72 8.09
C ALA A 174 -1.23 -6.73 7.29
N PHE A 175 -2.44 -7.12 6.89
CA PHE A 175 -3.26 -6.27 6.02
C PHE A 175 -3.77 -5.01 6.70
N LEU A 176 -4.36 -5.10 7.90
CA LEU A 176 -4.91 -3.94 8.61
C LEU A 176 -3.84 -2.87 8.93
N PRO A 177 -2.64 -3.22 9.44
CA PRO A 177 -1.57 -2.24 9.64
C PRO A 177 -1.09 -1.60 8.32
N ALA A 178 -0.98 -2.40 7.24
CA ALA A 178 -0.58 -1.90 5.94
C ALA A 178 -1.61 -0.91 5.37
N LYS A 179 -2.90 -1.26 5.44
CA LYS A 179 -4.00 -0.39 5.01
C LYS A 179 -4.05 0.88 5.84
N SER A 180 -3.87 0.77 7.16
CA SER A 180 -3.83 1.92 8.06
C SER A 180 -2.67 2.87 7.77
N ALA A 181 -1.50 2.37 7.37
CA ALA A 181 -0.39 3.22 6.93
C ALA A 181 -0.76 4.01 5.68
N ILE A 182 -1.41 3.38 4.71
CA ILE A 182 -1.91 4.06 3.51
C ILE A 182 -2.96 5.11 3.86
N LEU A 183 -3.92 4.79 4.73
CA LEU A 183 -4.93 5.74 5.21
C LEU A 183 -4.30 6.99 5.80
N ALA A 184 -3.21 6.87 6.57
CA ALA A 184 -2.47 8.01 7.09
C ALA A 184 -1.89 8.89 5.97
N LEU A 185 -1.33 8.29 4.92
CA LEU A 185 -0.81 9.04 3.77
C LEU A 185 -1.93 9.77 3.02
N LEU A 186 -3.11 9.13 2.86
CA LEU A 186 -4.24 9.74 2.18
C LEU A 186 -4.74 11.02 2.87
N GLN A 187 -4.50 11.19 4.17
CA GLN A 187 -4.81 12.42 4.92
C GLN A 187 -3.97 13.64 4.54
N ILE A 188 -2.89 13.50 3.77
CA ILE A 188 -2.08 14.64 3.31
C ILE A 188 -2.89 15.55 2.37
N ALA A 189 -3.76 14.96 1.54
CA ALA A 189 -4.56 15.67 0.55
C ALA A 189 -5.94 15.01 0.36
N PRO A 190 -6.78 14.94 1.40
CA PRO A 190 -7.97 14.07 1.43
C PRO A 190 -8.99 14.43 0.33
N HIS A 191 -9.12 15.70 -0.03
CA HIS A 191 -10.03 16.16 -1.07
C HIS A 191 -9.65 15.76 -2.51
N HIS A 192 -8.45 15.18 -2.70
CA HIS A 192 -7.97 14.73 -4.01
C HIS A 192 -7.92 13.20 -4.13
N VAL A 193 -8.26 12.49 -3.05
CA VAL A 193 -8.37 11.03 -3.04
C VAL A 193 -9.57 10.62 -3.89
N PRO A 194 -9.46 9.61 -4.78
CA PRO A 194 -10.60 9.14 -5.55
C PRO A 194 -11.78 8.73 -4.64
N PRO A 195 -12.99 9.25 -4.86
CA PRO A 195 -14.11 9.06 -3.93
C PRO A 195 -14.60 7.61 -3.84
N ALA A 196 -14.37 6.81 -4.89
CA ALA A 196 -14.79 5.41 -4.96
C ALA A 196 -13.72 4.40 -4.49
N THR A 197 -12.59 4.86 -3.94
CA THR A 197 -11.46 3.95 -3.68
C THR A 197 -11.73 2.93 -2.57
N ASN A 198 -11.33 1.68 -2.83
CA ASN A 198 -11.32 0.60 -1.83
C ASN A 198 -10.22 0.77 -0.75
N LEU A 199 -9.32 1.74 -0.89
CA LEU A 199 -8.28 1.99 0.12
C LEU A 199 -8.83 2.70 1.37
N THR A 200 -9.98 3.37 1.25
CA THR A 200 -10.66 4.07 2.36
C THR A 200 -11.88 3.35 2.90
N ALA A 201 -12.39 2.35 2.17
CA ALA A 201 -13.54 1.53 2.55
C ALA A 201 -13.23 0.57 3.70
#